data_AF-A0A2E8GYJ5-F1
#
_entry.id   AF-A0A2E8GYJ5-F1
#
_cell.length_a   1.000
_cell.length_b   1.000
_cell.length_c   1.000
_cell.angle_alpha   90.00
_cell.angle_beta   90.00
_cell.angle_gamma   90.00
#
_symmetry.space_group_name_H-M   'P 1'
#
loop_
_entity.id
_entity.type
_entity.pdbx_description
1 polymer ?
#
loop_
_entity_poly.entity_id
_entity_poly.type
_entity_poly.pdbx_seq_one_letter_code
_entity_poly.pdbx_strand_id
1 'polypeptide(L)'
;EGNSYDHDSRPNALVSCWGAIGDLDWIDPENDVPSILFHGTADPIVPYNSGFPFSLNILLPLVYGSNLIQGRLSELGIENEFHGEEGQLHEYWGTVNGNWFDGPNEYFEQIQSDAFLFLYDQLYSEEISIDHQAGWNLVGLPLEVSDSLYNILFPESTEGTLYSFDGGYTPATSLIQGEGYWLRFNDAGSTTITGAPMNEITISLNEGWNLISGLSGEISIYSVLDPDSIIVPGTLYGFNGGYVETDMLVPGKGYWVRANNSGTITIDD
;
A
#
# COMPACT_ATOMS: atom_id res chain seq x y z
N GLU A 1 16.82 27.62 21.72
CA GLU A 1 17.53 27.35 20.45
C GLU A 1 16.50 26.71 19.52
N GLY A 2 16.34 27.24 18.31
CA GLY A 2 15.46 26.64 17.30
C GLY A 2 16.15 25.46 16.63
N ASN A 3 15.39 24.56 16.00
CA ASN A 3 16.00 23.50 15.22
C ASN A 3 16.81 24.13 14.06
N SER A 4 17.97 23.56 13.76
CA SER A 4 18.89 24.02 12.71
C SER A 4 18.80 23.15 11.46
N TYR A 5 17.68 22.45 11.28
CA TYR A 5 17.43 21.60 10.12
C TYR A 5 16.95 22.48 8.96
N ASP A 6 17.51 22.22 7.79
CA ASP A 6 17.01 22.78 6.53
C ASP A 6 15.75 21.99 6.17
N HIS A 7 14.58 22.62 6.28
CA HIS A 7 13.30 21.99 5.96
C HIS A 7 12.93 22.37 4.53
N ASP A 8 12.65 21.37 3.70
CA ASP A 8 12.03 21.64 2.41
C ASP A 8 10.66 22.30 2.63
N SER A 9 10.35 23.31 1.80
CA SER A 9 9.04 23.96 1.76
C SER A 9 8.03 23.18 0.92
N ARG A 10 8.48 22.19 0.16
CA ARG A 10 7.62 21.31 -0.64
C ARG A 10 6.87 20.32 0.27
N PRO A 11 5.55 20.21 0.17
CA PRO A 11 4.79 19.21 0.93
C PRO A 11 5.09 17.79 0.45
N ASN A 12 5.11 16.82 1.37
CA ASN A 12 5.24 15.41 1.04
C ASN A 12 4.00 14.84 0.33
N ALA A 13 2.82 15.39 0.61
CA ALA A 13 1.55 14.95 0.05
C ALA A 13 0.50 16.06 0.15
N LEU A 14 -0.54 15.99 -0.68
CA LEU A 14 -1.61 16.98 -0.75
C LEU A 14 -2.99 16.36 -0.60
N VAL A 15 -3.84 16.99 0.22
CA VAL A 15 -5.27 16.66 0.34
C VAL A 15 -6.07 17.79 -0.28
N SER A 16 -6.80 17.51 -1.36
CA SER A 16 -7.64 18.48 -2.06
C SER A 16 -9.12 18.17 -1.88
N CYS A 17 -9.83 19.03 -1.15
CA CYS A 17 -11.28 18.93 -1.00
C CYS A 17 -11.98 19.96 -1.90
N TRP A 18 -12.71 19.47 -2.92
CA TRP A 18 -13.52 20.27 -3.86
C TRP A 18 -12.72 21.35 -4.60
N GLY A 19 -11.47 21.01 -4.96
CA GLY A 19 -10.53 21.91 -5.61
C GLY A 19 -10.74 22.06 -7.13
N ALA A 20 -10.21 23.16 -7.66
CA ALA A 20 -10.06 23.39 -9.09
C ALA A 20 -8.85 24.28 -9.41
N ILE A 21 -8.28 24.12 -10.61
CA ILE A 21 -7.16 24.93 -11.11
C ILE A 21 -7.53 25.65 -12.41
N GLY A 22 -6.81 26.73 -12.72
CA GLY A 22 -7.09 27.56 -13.90
C GLY A 22 -6.62 26.95 -15.22
N ASP A 23 -5.62 26.07 -15.16
CA ASP A 23 -5.02 25.40 -16.32
C ASP A 23 -4.45 24.04 -15.89
N LEU A 24 -4.70 22.99 -16.68
CA LEU A 24 -4.15 21.66 -16.43
C LEU A 24 -2.66 21.57 -16.77
N ASP A 25 -2.15 22.48 -17.62
CA ASP A 25 -0.73 22.55 -17.96
C ASP A 25 0.15 23.07 -16.82
N TRP A 26 -0.46 23.53 -15.71
CA TRP A 26 0.25 23.81 -14.46
C TRP A 26 0.70 22.56 -13.72
N ILE A 27 0.18 21.38 -14.10
CA ILE A 27 0.65 20.08 -13.64
C ILE A 27 1.56 19.51 -14.73
N ASP A 28 2.85 19.49 -14.42
CA ASP A 28 3.92 19.00 -15.27
C ASP A 28 4.67 17.82 -14.59
N PRO A 29 5.57 17.12 -15.30
CA PRO A 29 6.30 15.99 -14.74
C PRO A 29 7.22 16.32 -13.55
N GLU A 30 7.55 17.59 -13.30
CA GLU A 30 8.31 17.99 -12.10
C GLU A 30 7.40 18.10 -10.86
N ASN A 31 6.07 18.13 -11.05
CA ASN A 31 5.07 18.08 -9.97
C ASN A 31 4.81 16.64 -9.50
N ASP A 32 5.78 16.05 -8.80
CA ASP A 32 5.70 14.69 -8.26
C ASP A 32 5.00 14.57 -6.89
N VAL A 33 4.28 15.59 -6.38
CA VAL A 33 3.66 15.52 -5.04
C VAL A 33 2.41 14.62 -5.07
N PRO A 34 2.40 13.49 -4.35
CA PRO A 34 1.24 12.60 -4.27
C PRO A 34 0.02 13.33 -3.73
N SER A 35 -1.13 13.11 -4.36
CA SER A 35 -2.36 13.86 -4.04
C SER A 35 -3.58 12.98 -3.88
N ILE A 36 -4.34 13.18 -2.80
CA ILE A 36 -5.69 12.63 -2.63
C ILE A 36 -6.74 13.73 -2.84
N LEU A 37 -7.76 13.42 -3.65
CA LEU A 37 -8.76 14.38 -4.11
C LEU A 37 -10.18 13.90 -3.78
N PHE A 38 -10.98 14.76 -3.14
CA PHE A 38 -12.40 14.51 -2.84
C PHE A 38 -13.27 15.53 -3.59
N HIS A 39 -14.34 15.08 -4.26
CA HIS A 39 -15.21 15.98 -4.99
C HIS A 39 -16.61 15.38 -5.25
N GLY A 40 -17.68 16.08 -4.86
CA GLY A 40 -19.05 15.67 -5.19
C GLY A 40 -19.41 15.92 -6.67
N THR A 41 -20.01 14.95 -7.35
CA THR A 41 -20.28 15.10 -8.80
C THR A 41 -21.38 16.11 -9.15
N ALA A 42 -22.18 16.55 -8.16
CA ALA A 42 -23.27 17.51 -8.31
C ALA A 42 -22.93 18.88 -7.69
N ASP A 43 -21.65 19.18 -7.50
CA ASP A 43 -21.14 20.43 -6.95
C ASP A 43 -21.56 21.66 -7.80
N PRO A 44 -22.40 22.59 -7.27
CA PRO A 44 -22.82 23.79 -7.99
C PRO A 44 -21.86 24.99 -7.80
N ILE A 45 -20.87 24.87 -6.92
CA ILE A 45 -19.96 25.94 -6.50
C ILE A 45 -18.63 25.84 -7.23
N VAL A 46 -18.02 24.66 -7.24
CA VAL A 46 -16.79 24.36 -7.98
C VAL A 46 -17.11 23.23 -8.97
N PRO A 47 -16.79 23.38 -10.26
CA PRO A 47 -17.16 22.37 -11.25
C PRO A 47 -16.35 21.09 -11.06
N TYR A 48 -17.01 19.95 -10.93
CA TYR A 48 -16.37 18.61 -10.89
C TYR A 48 -15.45 18.33 -12.09
N ASN A 49 -15.89 18.74 -13.29
CA ASN A 49 -15.15 18.62 -14.55
C ASN A 49 -14.48 19.95 -14.91
N SER A 50 -15.11 20.75 -15.76
CA SER A 50 -14.69 22.11 -16.06
C SER A 50 -15.90 23.02 -16.12
N GLY A 51 -15.71 24.30 -15.80
CA GLY A 51 -16.80 25.26 -15.76
C GLY A 51 -16.41 26.56 -15.08
N PHE A 52 -17.40 27.42 -14.85
CA PHE A 52 -17.20 28.67 -14.13
C PHE A 52 -17.55 28.47 -12.65
N PRO A 53 -16.60 28.69 -11.73
CA PRO A 53 -16.88 28.54 -10.31
C PRO A 53 -17.76 29.70 -9.82
N PHE A 54 -18.52 29.46 -8.75
CA PHE A 54 -19.47 30.41 -8.15
C PHE A 54 -20.51 30.95 -9.14
N SER A 55 -20.94 30.10 -10.07
CA SER A 55 -21.90 30.39 -11.15
C SER A 55 -23.25 30.98 -10.70
N LEU A 56 -23.52 30.98 -9.39
CA LEU A 56 -24.72 31.53 -8.77
C LEU A 56 -24.70 33.07 -8.64
N ASN A 57 -23.55 33.75 -8.69
CA ASN A 57 -23.50 35.22 -8.47
C ASN A 57 -22.35 36.00 -9.14
N ILE A 58 -21.29 35.36 -9.66
CA ILE A 58 -20.13 36.05 -10.26
C ILE A 58 -19.58 35.20 -11.41
N LEU A 59 -19.19 35.82 -12.54
CA LEU A 59 -18.47 35.12 -13.62
C LEU A 59 -16.96 35.19 -13.35
N LEU A 60 -16.41 34.10 -12.80
CA LEU A 60 -14.96 33.90 -12.69
C LEU A 60 -14.42 33.22 -13.97
N PRO A 61 -13.08 33.17 -14.17
CA PRO A 61 -12.49 32.43 -15.28
C PRO A 61 -12.90 30.95 -15.28
N LEU A 62 -12.77 30.29 -16.44
CA LEU A 62 -12.94 28.85 -16.56
C LEU A 62 -11.91 28.14 -15.67
N VAL A 63 -12.34 27.11 -14.95
CA VAL A 63 -11.46 26.26 -14.14
C VAL A 63 -11.73 24.78 -14.43
N TYR A 64 -10.78 23.94 -14.03
CA TYR A 64 -10.79 22.49 -14.15
C TYR A 64 -10.78 21.88 -12.74
N GLY A 65 -11.82 21.15 -12.38
CA GLY A 65 -11.98 20.52 -11.08
C GLY A 65 -11.31 19.15 -10.97
N SER A 66 -11.48 18.55 -9.80
CA SER A 66 -10.77 17.33 -9.37
C SER A 66 -10.80 16.18 -10.38
N ASN A 67 -11.89 15.96 -11.13
CA ASN A 67 -11.93 14.86 -12.10
C ASN A 67 -10.95 15.03 -13.27
N LEU A 68 -10.70 16.26 -13.69
CA LEU A 68 -9.74 16.55 -14.74
C LEU A 68 -8.32 16.69 -14.18
N ILE A 69 -8.19 17.17 -12.94
CA ILE A 69 -6.92 17.20 -12.21
C ILE A 69 -6.37 15.78 -12.00
N GLN A 70 -7.16 14.85 -11.44
CA GLN A 70 -6.72 13.45 -11.24
C GLN A 70 -6.38 12.75 -12.56
N GLY A 71 -7.11 13.06 -13.63
CA GLY A 71 -6.83 12.54 -14.96
C GLY A 71 -5.46 12.98 -15.45
N ARG A 72 -5.12 14.27 -15.25
CA ARG A 72 -3.81 14.81 -15.59
C ARG A 72 -2.68 14.23 -14.73
N LEU A 73 -2.89 14.06 -13.43
CA LEU A 73 -1.93 13.41 -12.53
C LEU A 73 -1.64 11.97 -13.01
N SER A 74 -2.69 11.20 -13.28
CA SER A 74 -2.60 9.82 -13.77
C SER A 74 -1.91 9.72 -15.13
N GLU A 75 -2.18 10.65 -16.06
CA GLU A 75 -1.50 10.72 -17.37
C GLU A 75 0.02 10.91 -17.24
N LEU A 76 0.46 11.62 -16.21
CA LEU A 76 1.87 11.89 -15.95
C LEU A 76 2.53 10.84 -15.05
N GLY A 77 1.77 9.84 -14.56
CA GLY A 77 2.26 8.85 -13.61
C GLY A 77 2.54 9.44 -12.22
N ILE A 78 1.91 10.57 -11.87
CA ILE A 78 1.98 11.15 -10.54
C ILE A 78 0.96 10.41 -9.66
N GLU A 79 1.42 9.91 -8.52
CA GLU A 79 0.58 9.18 -7.58
C GLU A 79 -0.62 10.03 -7.15
N ASN A 80 -1.82 9.46 -7.30
CA ASN A 80 -3.02 10.13 -6.85
C ASN A 80 -4.14 9.14 -6.50
N GLU A 81 -4.96 9.55 -5.55
CA GLU A 81 -6.18 8.86 -5.15
C GLU A 81 -7.37 9.82 -5.33
N PHE A 82 -8.49 9.32 -5.85
CA PHE A 82 -9.63 10.16 -6.18
C PHE A 82 -10.97 9.57 -5.75
N HIS A 83 -11.71 10.36 -4.98
CA HIS A 83 -13.04 10.08 -4.46
C HIS A 83 -14.07 11.05 -5.07
N GLY A 84 -14.70 10.59 -6.16
CA GLY A 84 -15.70 11.33 -6.91
C GLY A 84 -17.13 10.91 -6.57
N GLU A 85 -17.66 11.37 -5.44
CA GLU A 85 -18.91 10.82 -4.89
C GLU A 85 -20.17 11.27 -5.65
N GLU A 86 -20.89 10.30 -6.21
CA GLU A 86 -22.02 10.53 -7.11
C GLU A 86 -23.17 11.25 -6.39
N GLY A 87 -23.65 12.34 -7.00
CA GLY A 87 -24.78 13.12 -6.52
C GLY A 87 -24.48 14.01 -5.31
N GLN A 88 -23.26 13.94 -4.74
CA GLN A 88 -22.87 14.80 -3.64
C GLN A 88 -22.58 16.23 -4.12
N LEU A 89 -22.83 17.18 -3.21
CA LEU A 89 -22.64 18.62 -3.45
C LEU A 89 -21.21 19.06 -3.05
N HIS A 90 -21.01 20.38 -2.95
CA HIS A 90 -19.72 21.00 -2.65
C HIS A 90 -19.19 20.68 -1.25
N GLU A 91 -20.03 20.50 -0.23
CA GLU A 91 -19.54 20.16 1.11
C GLU A 91 -20.28 18.96 1.69
N TYR A 92 -19.53 17.94 2.13
CA TYR A 92 -20.07 16.72 2.72
C TYR A 92 -20.63 16.93 4.14
N TRP A 93 -20.38 18.10 4.75
CA TRP A 93 -20.95 18.49 6.05
C TRP A 93 -22.42 18.97 5.96
N GLY A 94 -23.13 18.70 4.86
CA GLY A 94 -24.52 19.17 4.70
C GLY A 94 -24.63 20.69 4.61
N THR A 95 -23.55 21.34 4.19
CA THR A 95 -23.51 22.77 3.85
C THR A 95 -23.47 22.95 2.35
N VAL A 96 -24.05 24.05 1.86
CA VAL A 96 -23.86 24.48 0.47
C VAL A 96 -23.73 25.98 0.47
N ASN A 97 -22.57 26.50 0.07
CA ASN A 97 -22.31 27.93 -0.03
C ASN A 97 -22.62 28.68 1.29
N GLY A 98 -22.21 28.08 2.41
CA GLY A 98 -22.42 28.63 3.75
C GLY A 98 -23.84 28.49 4.31
N ASN A 99 -24.78 27.88 3.59
CA ASN A 99 -26.09 27.51 4.13
C ASN A 99 -26.03 26.09 4.70
N TRP A 100 -26.48 25.93 5.94
CA TRP A 100 -26.44 24.66 6.69
C TRP A 100 -27.83 24.03 6.66
N PHE A 101 -27.93 22.81 6.13
CA PHE A 101 -29.22 22.13 5.97
C PHE A 101 -29.33 20.90 6.86
N ASP A 102 -28.24 20.14 6.98
CA ASP A 102 -28.13 18.93 7.78
C ASP A 102 -26.73 18.81 8.40
N GLY A 103 -26.41 17.66 9.01
CA GLY A 103 -25.07 17.34 9.49
C GLY A 103 -24.18 16.71 8.41
N PRO A 104 -23.02 16.14 8.79
CA PRO A 104 -22.21 15.35 7.88
C PRO A 104 -23.00 14.19 7.27
N ASN A 105 -22.81 13.98 5.97
CA ASN A 105 -23.15 12.73 5.32
C ASN A 105 -22.06 11.67 5.60
N GLU A 106 -22.26 10.46 5.08
CA GLU A 106 -21.32 9.33 5.26
C GLU A 106 -19.91 9.61 4.70
N TYR A 107 -19.80 10.46 3.69
CA TYR A 107 -18.53 10.78 3.02
C TYR A 107 -17.67 11.79 3.79
N PHE A 108 -18.22 12.48 4.79
CA PHE A 108 -17.39 13.37 5.62
C PHE A 108 -16.39 12.57 6.50
N GLU A 109 -16.78 11.39 6.96
CA GLU A 109 -15.88 10.50 7.70
C GLU A 109 -14.83 9.89 6.76
N GLN A 110 -15.22 9.56 5.51
CA GLN A 110 -14.32 9.10 4.45
C GLN A 110 -13.17 10.09 4.19
N ILE A 111 -13.44 11.41 4.10
CA ILE A 111 -12.37 12.42 3.94
C ILE A 111 -11.33 12.29 5.05
N GLN A 112 -11.77 12.09 6.30
CA GLN A 112 -10.85 11.99 7.44
C GLN A 112 -10.06 10.69 7.42
N SER A 113 -10.72 9.54 7.18
CA SER A 113 -10.05 8.24 7.16
C SER A 113 -9.05 8.14 6.01
N ASP A 114 -9.49 8.47 4.80
CA ASP A 114 -8.73 8.19 3.60
C ASP A 114 -7.59 9.21 3.46
N ALA A 115 -7.82 10.48 3.82
CA ALA A 115 -6.72 11.45 3.89
C ALA A 115 -5.71 11.09 4.98
N PHE A 116 -6.13 10.57 6.13
CA PHE A 116 -5.19 10.12 7.16
C PHE A 116 -4.34 8.97 6.65
N LEU A 117 -4.95 7.94 6.07
CA LEU A 117 -4.24 6.78 5.54
C LEU A 117 -3.29 7.17 4.41
N PHE A 118 -3.75 7.99 3.47
CA PHE A 118 -2.92 8.51 2.39
C PHE A 118 -1.71 9.28 2.92
N LEU A 119 -1.92 10.27 3.80
CA LEU A 119 -0.80 11.02 4.38
C LEU A 119 0.13 10.17 5.23
N TYR A 120 -0.41 9.15 5.92
CA TYR A 120 0.37 8.24 6.73
C TYR A 120 1.30 7.39 5.86
N ASP A 121 0.83 6.83 4.75
CA ASP A 121 1.63 6.05 3.81
C ASP A 121 2.79 6.88 3.20
N GLN A 122 2.53 8.16 2.92
CA GLN A 122 3.53 9.09 2.40
C GLN A 122 4.60 9.48 3.42
N LEU A 123 4.32 9.31 4.72
CA LEU A 123 5.26 9.62 5.80
C LEU A 123 5.95 8.36 6.36
N TYR A 124 5.29 7.21 6.25
CA TYR A 124 5.68 5.94 6.85
C TYR A 124 5.67 4.83 5.81
N SER A 125 6.33 5.06 4.68
CA SER A 125 6.64 4.02 3.69
C SER A 125 8.12 3.67 3.73
N GLU A 126 8.40 2.40 3.46
CA GLU A 126 9.74 1.86 3.29
C GLU A 126 9.87 1.20 1.91
N GLU A 127 11.08 1.20 1.36
CA GLU A 127 11.42 0.47 0.15
C GLU A 127 12.33 -0.71 0.48
N ILE A 128 11.88 -1.92 0.15
CA ILE A 128 12.64 -3.16 0.35
C ILE A 128 12.97 -3.78 -1.00
N SER A 129 14.27 -3.87 -1.31
CA SER A 129 14.78 -4.58 -2.48
C SER A 129 14.86 -6.07 -2.21
N ILE A 130 14.14 -6.86 -3.00
CA ILE A 130 14.07 -8.32 -2.90
C ILE A 130 14.76 -8.94 -4.11
N ASP A 131 15.94 -9.52 -3.88
CA ASP A 131 16.65 -10.28 -4.90
C ASP A 131 15.94 -11.60 -5.22
N HIS A 132 16.01 -12.05 -6.48
CA HIS A 132 15.57 -13.38 -6.90
C HIS A 132 16.56 -14.01 -7.88
N GLN A 133 16.60 -15.34 -7.87
CA GLN A 133 17.40 -16.12 -8.81
C GLN A 133 16.53 -16.61 -9.97
N ALA A 134 17.17 -16.98 -11.08
CA ALA A 134 16.49 -17.73 -12.14
C ALA A 134 15.94 -19.05 -11.59
N GLY A 135 14.70 -19.40 -11.93
CA GLY A 135 14.01 -20.57 -11.42
C GLY A 135 13.15 -20.28 -10.20
N TRP A 136 13.00 -21.27 -9.33
CA TRP A 136 12.10 -21.22 -8.18
C TRP A 136 12.73 -20.49 -7.00
N ASN A 137 11.97 -19.60 -6.37
CA ASN A 137 12.37 -18.83 -5.20
C ASN A 137 11.29 -18.93 -4.12
N LEU A 138 11.70 -18.84 -2.86
CA LEU A 138 10.80 -18.62 -1.75
C LEU A 138 10.69 -17.13 -1.47
N VAL A 139 9.49 -16.59 -1.62
CA VAL A 139 9.18 -15.16 -1.45
C VAL A 139 8.11 -14.98 -0.38
N GLY A 140 8.01 -13.77 0.16
CA GLY A 140 6.99 -13.35 1.12
C GLY A 140 6.68 -11.87 0.98
N LEU A 141 5.69 -11.38 1.72
CA LEU A 141 5.26 -9.98 1.68
C LEU A 141 5.69 -9.25 2.97
N PRO A 142 6.74 -8.40 2.93
CA PRO A 142 7.32 -7.78 4.13
C PRO A 142 6.67 -6.45 4.53
N LEU A 143 5.80 -5.88 3.69
CA LEU A 143 5.19 -4.56 3.86
C LEU A 143 3.67 -4.66 3.68
N GLU A 144 2.94 -3.74 4.28
CA GLU A 144 1.56 -3.47 3.90
C GLU A 144 1.55 -2.67 2.60
N VAL A 145 0.93 -3.23 1.56
CA VAL A 145 0.91 -2.67 0.21
C VAL A 145 -0.52 -2.43 -0.24
N SER A 146 -0.72 -1.45 -1.12
CA SER A 146 -2.04 -1.12 -1.69
C SER A 146 -2.58 -2.22 -2.60
N ASP A 147 -1.71 -2.91 -3.34
CA ASP A 147 -2.05 -4.05 -4.19
C ASP A 147 -1.07 -5.21 -3.98
N SER A 148 -1.58 -6.33 -3.47
CA SER A 148 -0.77 -7.51 -3.15
C SER A 148 -0.71 -8.56 -4.27
N LEU A 149 -1.21 -8.25 -5.47
CA LEU A 149 -1.10 -9.14 -6.64
C LEU A 149 0.37 -9.40 -6.99
N TYR A 150 0.74 -10.67 -7.18
CA TYR A 150 2.15 -11.03 -7.37
C TYR A 150 2.76 -10.46 -8.65
N ASN A 151 1.96 -10.24 -9.69
CA ASN A 151 2.42 -9.68 -10.96
C ASN A 151 2.61 -8.15 -10.91
N ILE A 152 2.06 -7.49 -9.88
CA ILE A 152 2.34 -6.09 -9.58
C ILE A 152 3.61 -5.99 -8.72
N LEU A 153 3.69 -6.81 -7.66
CA LEU A 153 4.83 -6.82 -6.75
C LEU A 153 6.12 -7.40 -7.39
N PHE A 154 5.98 -8.41 -8.25
CA PHE A 154 7.06 -9.10 -8.94
C PHE A 154 6.78 -9.15 -10.46
N PRO A 155 6.92 -8.03 -11.18
CA PRO A 155 6.54 -7.93 -12.59
C PRO A 155 7.37 -8.83 -13.52
N GLU A 156 8.59 -9.21 -13.11
CA GLU A 156 9.47 -10.13 -13.86
C GLU A 156 9.21 -11.61 -13.57
N SER A 157 8.23 -11.93 -12.72
CA SER A 157 7.86 -13.31 -12.40
C SER A 157 7.18 -14.02 -13.57
N THR A 158 7.23 -15.34 -13.56
CA THR A 158 6.55 -16.19 -14.54
C THR A 158 5.06 -16.25 -14.21
N GLU A 159 4.20 -15.87 -15.16
CA GLU A 159 2.75 -15.90 -14.99
C GLU A 159 2.24 -17.29 -14.54
N GLY A 160 1.34 -17.30 -13.56
CA GLY A 160 0.68 -18.51 -13.05
C GLY A 160 1.58 -19.40 -12.20
N THR A 161 2.68 -18.88 -11.65
CA THR A 161 3.65 -19.67 -10.85
C THR A 161 3.69 -19.34 -9.37
N LEU A 162 2.76 -18.53 -8.85
CA LEU A 162 2.65 -18.31 -7.41
C LEU A 162 1.94 -19.49 -6.74
N TYR A 163 2.60 -20.13 -5.77
CA TYR A 163 2.03 -21.25 -5.00
C TYR A 163 2.25 -21.06 -3.49
N SER A 164 1.17 -21.16 -2.72
CA SER A 164 1.22 -21.31 -1.26
C SER A 164 1.32 -22.79 -0.87
N PHE A 165 1.48 -23.06 0.41
CA PHE A 165 1.49 -24.42 0.95
C PHE A 165 0.52 -24.59 2.13
N ASP A 166 -0.44 -25.50 1.98
CA ASP A 166 -1.34 -25.95 3.05
C ASP A 166 -1.57 -27.45 2.93
N GLY A 167 -0.62 -28.24 3.47
CA GLY A 167 -0.57 -29.70 3.27
C GLY A 167 -0.26 -30.17 1.84
N GLY A 168 -0.21 -29.23 0.89
CA GLY A 168 0.13 -29.39 -0.51
C GLY A 168 0.23 -28.02 -1.19
N TYR A 169 0.71 -27.99 -2.43
CA TYR A 169 0.83 -26.74 -3.18
C TYR A 169 -0.51 -26.29 -3.76
N THR A 170 -0.90 -25.07 -3.45
CA THR A 170 -2.14 -24.46 -3.93
C THR A 170 -1.78 -23.20 -4.73
N PRO A 171 -2.33 -23.01 -5.94
CA PRO A 171 -2.07 -21.80 -6.71
C PRO A 171 -2.67 -20.58 -5.99
N ALA A 172 -1.95 -19.46 -6.03
CA ALA A 172 -2.37 -18.18 -5.47
C ALA A 172 -2.23 -17.07 -6.54
N THR A 173 -2.83 -15.91 -6.27
CA THR A 173 -2.76 -14.73 -7.17
C THR A 173 -2.32 -13.45 -6.46
N SER A 174 -2.38 -13.45 -5.13
CA SER A 174 -1.88 -12.38 -4.27
C SER A 174 -1.07 -12.99 -3.14
N LEU A 175 -0.20 -12.18 -2.53
CA LEU A 175 0.52 -12.55 -1.33
C LEU A 175 -0.26 -12.09 -0.10
N ILE A 176 -0.25 -12.92 0.94
CA ILE A 176 -0.77 -12.60 2.27
C ILE A 176 0.43 -12.47 3.21
N GLN A 177 0.44 -11.44 4.05
CA GLN A 177 1.50 -11.23 5.01
C GLN A 177 1.65 -12.43 5.97
N GLY A 178 2.89 -12.78 6.30
CA GLY A 178 3.23 -13.93 7.14
C GLY A 178 3.20 -15.28 6.43
N GLU A 179 2.60 -15.37 5.24
CA GLU A 179 2.66 -16.56 4.39
C GLU A 179 3.88 -16.52 3.46
N GLY A 180 4.55 -17.65 3.32
CA GLY A 180 5.59 -17.83 2.31
C GLY A 180 5.02 -18.47 1.04
N TYR A 181 5.64 -18.16 -0.09
CA TYR A 181 5.20 -18.63 -1.40
C TYR A 181 6.38 -19.13 -2.23
N TRP A 182 6.11 -20.10 -3.10
CA TRP A 182 6.95 -20.35 -4.26
C TRP A 182 6.57 -19.42 -5.40
N LEU A 183 7.58 -18.81 -6.02
CA LEU A 183 7.41 -18.02 -7.23
C LEU A 183 8.57 -18.28 -8.18
N ARG A 184 8.30 -18.35 -9.49
CA ARG A 184 9.31 -18.67 -10.51
C ARG A 184 9.69 -17.45 -11.33
N PHE A 185 10.98 -17.28 -11.58
CA PHE A 185 11.53 -16.24 -12.45
C PHE A 185 12.29 -16.87 -13.62
N ASN A 186 12.33 -16.19 -14.77
CA ASN A 186 13.11 -16.67 -15.92
C ASN A 186 14.60 -16.35 -15.76
N ASP A 187 14.90 -15.20 -15.18
CA ASP A 187 16.24 -14.68 -14.97
C ASP A 187 16.43 -14.26 -13.51
N ALA A 188 17.69 -14.14 -13.08
CA ALA A 188 18.01 -13.54 -11.79
C ALA A 188 17.90 -12.02 -11.88
N GLY A 189 17.48 -11.38 -10.79
CA GLY A 189 17.21 -9.95 -10.73
C GLY A 189 16.79 -9.52 -9.34
N SER A 190 16.12 -8.38 -9.26
CA SER A 190 15.55 -7.85 -8.03
C SER A 190 14.29 -7.07 -8.32
N THR A 191 13.36 -7.05 -7.37
CA THR A 191 12.22 -6.11 -7.36
C THR A 191 12.31 -5.22 -6.13
N THR A 192 11.82 -3.99 -6.22
CA THR A 192 11.64 -3.13 -5.03
C THR A 192 10.17 -3.13 -4.69
N ILE A 193 9.83 -3.47 -3.45
CA ILE A 193 8.48 -3.32 -2.90
C ILE A 193 8.47 -2.07 -2.03
N THR A 194 7.47 -1.21 -2.25
CA THR A 194 7.20 -0.02 -1.45
C THR A 194 5.88 -0.21 -0.70
N GLY A 195 5.84 0.19 0.57
CA GLY A 195 4.65 0.10 1.40
C GLY A 195 4.94 0.44 2.85
N ALA A 196 3.93 0.36 3.70
CA ALA A 196 4.07 0.66 5.13
C ALA A 196 4.76 -0.50 5.87
N PRO A 197 5.69 -0.21 6.80
CA PRO A 197 6.34 -1.24 7.59
C PRO A 197 5.37 -1.87 8.59
N MET A 198 5.58 -3.17 8.84
CA MET A 198 4.82 -3.96 9.80
C MET A 198 5.68 -4.24 11.03
N ASN A 199 5.12 -3.93 12.21
CA ASN A 199 5.80 -4.17 13.48
C ASN A 199 5.45 -5.53 14.09
N GLU A 200 4.25 -6.06 13.84
CA GLU A 200 3.79 -7.30 14.45
C GLU A 200 2.92 -8.12 13.48
N ILE A 201 3.07 -9.45 13.48
CA ILE A 201 2.14 -10.36 12.82
C ILE A 201 1.96 -11.67 13.61
N THR A 202 0.73 -12.17 13.64
CA THR A 202 0.41 -13.49 14.20
C THR A 202 0.15 -14.49 13.08
N ILE A 203 0.91 -15.58 13.05
CA ILE A 203 0.86 -16.62 12.02
C ILE A 203 0.31 -17.91 12.63
N SER A 204 -0.63 -18.54 11.93
CA SER A 204 -1.12 -19.87 12.28
C SER A 204 -0.24 -20.93 11.64
N LEU A 205 0.28 -21.86 12.45
CA LEU A 205 1.05 -23.01 12.00
C LEU A 205 0.20 -24.28 12.10
N ASN A 206 0.31 -25.13 11.10
CA ASN A 206 -0.17 -26.50 11.12
C ASN A 206 0.90 -27.46 11.68
N GLU A 207 0.50 -28.56 12.32
CA GLU A 207 1.43 -29.65 12.62
C GLU A 207 2.15 -30.11 11.33
N GLY A 208 3.48 -30.15 11.37
CA GLY A 208 4.30 -30.48 10.19
C GLY A 208 4.99 -29.25 9.61
N TRP A 209 5.17 -29.24 8.29
CA TRP A 209 5.88 -28.17 7.58
C TRP A 209 4.95 -27.02 7.23
N ASN A 210 5.41 -25.80 7.46
CA ASN A 210 4.69 -24.56 7.15
C ASN A 210 5.60 -23.67 6.31
N LEU A 211 5.00 -22.94 5.38
CA LEU A 211 5.70 -21.97 4.55
C LEU A 211 5.32 -20.57 5.01
N ILE A 212 6.26 -19.87 5.65
CA ILE A 212 6.04 -18.58 6.31
C ILE A 212 6.94 -17.48 5.73
N SER A 213 6.65 -16.22 6.04
CA SER A 213 7.55 -15.09 5.77
C SER A 213 7.70 -14.17 6.99
N GLY A 214 8.76 -13.36 7.00
CA GLY A 214 9.01 -12.35 8.03
C GLY A 214 8.31 -11.01 7.78
N LEU A 215 8.65 -10.03 8.63
CA LEU A 215 8.20 -8.63 8.60
C LEU A 215 9.15 -7.74 7.75
N SER A 216 9.15 -6.44 8.02
CA SER A 216 9.96 -5.41 7.35
C SER A 216 11.42 -5.39 7.82
N GLY A 217 11.70 -5.89 9.03
CA GLY A 217 13.04 -6.04 9.61
C GLY A 217 13.60 -7.47 9.56
N GLU A 218 14.91 -7.61 9.74
CA GLU A 218 15.54 -8.92 9.92
C GLU A 218 15.29 -9.45 11.35
N ILE A 219 14.53 -10.56 11.45
CA ILE A 219 14.10 -11.08 12.75
C ILE A 219 14.69 -12.47 13.00
N SER A 220 15.20 -12.69 14.21
CA SER A 220 15.66 -14.00 14.62
C SER A 220 14.47 -14.92 14.91
N ILE A 221 14.49 -16.16 14.45
CA ILE A 221 13.44 -17.14 14.79
C ILE A 221 13.36 -17.41 16.30
N TYR A 222 14.43 -17.11 17.05
CA TYR A 222 14.47 -17.26 18.50
C TYR A 222 13.86 -16.08 19.27
N SER A 223 13.56 -14.94 18.62
CA SER A 223 12.82 -13.83 19.24
C SER A 223 11.30 -13.92 19.01
N VAL A 224 10.85 -14.83 18.14
CA VAL A 224 9.43 -15.09 17.89
C VAL A 224 8.75 -15.59 19.15
N LEU A 225 7.57 -15.01 19.44
CA LEU A 225 6.72 -15.44 20.54
C LEU A 225 6.02 -16.75 20.17
N ASP A 226 6.47 -17.84 20.77
CA ASP A 226 5.91 -19.18 20.62
C ASP A 226 5.43 -19.69 21.99
N PRO A 227 4.23 -19.29 22.44
CA PRO A 227 3.76 -19.57 23.81
C PRO A 227 3.60 -21.07 24.10
N ASP A 228 3.31 -21.86 23.08
CA ASP A 228 3.08 -23.31 23.18
C ASP A 228 4.34 -24.13 22.83
N SER A 229 5.46 -23.47 22.48
CA SER A 229 6.72 -24.10 22.06
C SER A 229 6.51 -25.11 20.93
N ILE A 230 5.72 -24.71 19.92
CA ILE A 230 5.37 -25.57 18.79
C ILE A 230 6.45 -25.61 17.71
N ILE A 231 7.28 -24.56 17.57
CA ILE A 231 8.38 -24.54 16.59
C ILE A 231 9.42 -25.61 16.97
N VAL A 232 9.79 -26.44 16.00
CA VAL A 232 10.89 -27.39 16.15
C VAL A 232 12.21 -26.65 15.92
N PRO A 233 13.12 -26.56 16.91
CA PRO A 233 14.40 -25.85 16.75
C PRO A 233 15.25 -26.41 15.60
N GLY A 234 16.01 -25.56 14.92
CA GLY A 234 16.88 -25.95 13.78
C GLY A 234 16.10 -26.41 12.54
N THR A 235 14.86 -25.94 12.38
CA THR A 235 14.02 -26.29 11.22
C THR A 235 13.66 -25.12 10.32
N LEU A 236 14.26 -23.96 10.52
CA LEU A 236 14.07 -22.83 9.62
C LEU A 236 14.99 -22.98 8.39
N TYR A 237 14.39 -23.09 7.21
CA TYR A 237 15.11 -23.25 5.94
C TYR A 237 14.65 -22.23 4.90
N GLY A 238 15.58 -21.42 4.40
CA GLY A 238 15.39 -20.63 3.19
C GLY A 238 15.74 -21.42 1.93
N PHE A 239 15.61 -20.78 0.77
CA PHE A 239 16.00 -21.37 -0.51
C PHE A 239 16.93 -20.44 -1.32
N ASN A 240 18.10 -20.94 -1.70
CA ASN A 240 19.05 -20.26 -2.58
C ASN A 240 19.73 -21.29 -3.51
N GLY A 241 19.01 -21.75 -4.54
CA GLY A 241 19.43 -22.86 -5.40
C GLY A 241 19.38 -24.25 -4.74
N GLY A 242 19.12 -24.28 -3.43
CA GLY A 242 18.90 -25.43 -2.58
C GLY A 242 18.44 -24.95 -1.19
N TYR A 243 18.00 -25.86 -0.34
CA TYR A 243 17.62 -25.52 1.03
C TYR A 243 18.85 -25.13 1.86
N VAL A 244 18.73 -24.01 2.56
CA VAL A 244 19.79 -23.48 3.44
C VAL A 244 19.19 -23.26 4.81
N GLU A 245 19.78 -23.89 5.83
CA GLU A 245 19.41 -23.65 7.23
C GLU A 245 19.81 -22.21 7.62
N THR A 246 18.94 -21.54 8.38
CA THR A 246 19.16 -20.18 8.85
C THR A 246 18.40 -19.98 10.16
N ASP A 247 18.79 -18.97 10.92
CA ASP A 247 18.08 -18.52 12.12
C ASP A 247 17.41 -17.14 11.92
N MET A 248 17.51 -16.58 10.72
CA MET A 248 17.05 -15.24 10.38
C MET A 248 15.93 -15.28 9.33
N LEU A 249 14.85 -14.58 9.62
CA LEU A 249 13.80 -14.19 8.69
C LEU A 249 14.21 -12.86 8.07
N VAL A 250 14.61 -12.89 6.80
CA VAL A 250 14.98 -11.69 6.02
C VAL A 250 13.73 -11.19 5.29
N PRO A 251 13.48 -9.87 5.28
CA PRO A 251 12.34 -9.28 4.60
C PRO A 251 12.20 -9.72 3.14
N GLY A 252 10.97 -10.04 2.73
CA GLY A 252 10.64 -10.43 1.36
C GLY A 252 10.99 -11.87 0.98
N LYS A 253 11.60 -12.65 1.89
CA LYS A 253 11.92 -14.06 1.68
C LYS A 253 10.89 -14.97 2.36
N GLY A 254 10.65 -16.11 1.73
CA GLY A 254 9.86 -17.20 2.31
C GLY A 254 10.76 -18.26 2.98
N TYR A 255 10.23 -18.93 3.98
CA TYR A 255 10.95 -19.92 4.79
C TYR A 255 10.07 -21.10 5.14
N TRP A 256 10.68 -22.29 5.09
CA TRP A 256 10.09 -23.46 5.71
C TRP A 256 10.40 -23.47 7.19
N VAL A 257 9.39 -23.76 8.01
CA VAL A 257 9.55 -24.03 9.44
C VAL A 257 8.70 -25.25 9.81
N ARG A 258 9.18 -26.08 10.73
CA ARG A 258 8.43 -27.24 11.20
C ARG A 258 7.80 -26.98 12.57
N ALA A 259 6.52 -27.30 12.72
CA ALA A 259 5.81 -27.28 13.99
C ALA A 259 5.48 -28.70 14.47
N ASN A 260 5.51 -28.93 15.78
CA ASN A 260 5.19 -30.22 16.41
C ASN A 260 3.69 -30.42 16.68
N ASN A 261 2.91 -29.36 16.64
CA ASN A 261 1.46 -29.29 16.78
C ASN A 261 0.96 -28.06 16.02
N SER A 262 -0.34 -28.02 15.69
CA SER A 262 -0.95 -26.78 15.20
C SER A 262 -1.08 -25.76 16.33
N GLY A 263 -0.91 -24.48 16.01
CA GLY A 263 -1.02 -23.37 16.96
C GLY A 263 -0.63 -22.04 16.31
N THR A 264 -0.30 -21.03 17.11
CA THR A 264 0.04 -19.69 16.61
C THR A 264 1.38 -19.22 17.15
N ILE A 265 2.09 -18.48 16.32
CA ILE A 265 3.30 -17.75 16.70
C ILE A 265 3.11 -16.27 16.40
N THR A 266 3.79 -15.40 17.14
CA THR A 266 3.77 -13.96 16.87
C THR A 266 5.19 -13.47 16.64
N ILE A 267 5.39 -12.82 15.48
CA ILE A 267 6.62 -12.15 15.11
C ILE A 267 6.42 -10.67 15.42
N ASP A 268 7.36 -10.05 16.13
CA ASP A 268 7.34 -8.65 16.57
C ASP A 268 8.76 -8.07 16.42
N ASP A 269 8.88 -6.80 16.01
CA ASP A 269 10.14 -6.05 15.78
C ASP A 269 10.41 -5.01 16.89
#